data_AF-A0A1I0M3C3-F1
#
_entry.id   AF-A0A1I0M3C3-F1
#
_cell.length_a   1.000
_cell.length_b   1.000
_cell.length_c   1.000
_cell.angle_alpha   90.00
_cell.angle_beta   90.00
_cell.angle_gamma   90.00
#
_symmetry.space_group_name_H-M   'P 1'
#
loop_
_entity.id
_entity.type
_entity.pdbx_description
1 polymer ?
#
loop_
_entity_poly.entity_id
_entity_poly.type
_entity_poly.pdbx_seq_one_letter_code
_entity_poly.pdbx_strand_id
1 'polypeptide(L)'
;MTSFDDKEQEALKGLYEAILTLKTPEEMHKFFKDLWSYNEMCSMLHRWQILLLIDEGKSYEEIIRELSPREEPEQIKESSDGKRETRKGKGRSGTKVSSTTISRVKTCYNNEDGGYRTALKRIKNSKTIQEEK
;
A
#
# COMPACT_ATOMS: atom_id res chain seq x y z
N MET A 1 11.92 4.07 -21.72
CA MET A 1 10.89 3.17 -21.18
C MET A 1 11.38 1.77 -21.51
N THR A 2 11.91 1.04 -20.54
CA THR A 2 12.47 -0.30 -20.76
C THR A 2 11.36 -1.23 -21.21
N SER A 3 11.43 -1.75 -22.44
CA SER A 3 10.53 -2.81 -22.89
C SER A 3 11.06 -4.14 -22.38
N PHE A 4 10.17 -4.96 -21.85
CA PHE A 4 10.47 -6.35 -21.57
C PHE A 4 10.79 -7.10 -22.86
N ASP A 5 11.74 -8.02 -22.82
CA ASP A 5 11.97 -8.95 -23.93
C ASP A 5 10.84 -10.00 -24.04
N ASP A 6 10.81 -10.78 -25.12
CA ASP A 6 9.74 -11.74 -25.37
C ASP A 6 9.62 -12.78 -24.25
N LYS A 7 10.72 -13.18 -23.62
CA LYS A 7 10.71 -14.16 -22.52
C LYS A 7 10.18 -13.54 -21.24
N GLU A 8 10.56 -12.32 -20.94
CA GLU A 8 10.06 -11.55 -19.80
C GLU A 8 8.56 -11.28 -19.94
N GLN A 9 8.08 -10.98 -21.14
CA GLN A 9 6.64 -10.81 -21.42
C GLN A 9 5.85 -12.10 -21.20
N GLU A 10 6.38 -13.25 -21.63
CA GLU A 10 5.73 -14.54 -21.41
C GLU A 10 5.70 -14.90 -19.91
N ALA A 11 6.81 -14.67 -19.19
CA ALA A 11 6.85 -14.86 -17.74
C ALA A 11 5.86 -13.95 -17.01
N LEU A 12 5.73 -12.69 -17.44
CA LEU A 12 4.77 -11.73 -16.89
C LEU A 12 3.32 -12.18 -17.12
N LYS A 13 3.02 -12.71 -18.31
CA LYS A 13 1.71 -13.30 -18.61
C LYS A 13 1.40 -14.49 -17.70
N GLY A 14 2.37 -15.38 -17.49
CA GLY A 14 2.23 -16.50 -16.55
C GLY A 14 1.95 -16.02 -15.11
N LEU A 15 2.58 -14.93 -14.66
CA LEU A 15 2.27 -14.32 -13.36
C LEU A 15 0.83 -13.80 -13.29
N TYR A 16 0.32 -13.17 -14.35
CA TYR A 16 -1.06 -12.70 -14.41
C TYR A 16 -2.06 -13.85 -14.35
N GLU A 17 -1.82 -14.90 -15.12
CA GLU A 17 -2.65 -16.11 -15.11
C GLU A 17 -2.67 -16.73 -13.72
N ALA A 18 -1.52 -16.87 -13.05
CA ALA A 18 -1.42 -17.37 -11.69
C ALA A 18 -2.28 -16.54 -10.71
N ILE A 19 -2.15 -15.21 -10.73
CA ILE A 19 -2.93 -14.31 -9.84
C ILE A 19 -4.44 -14.45 -10.09
N LEU A 20 -4.88 -14.64 -11.34
CA LEU A 20 -6.30 -14.79 -11.68
C LEU A 20 -6.92 -16.12 -11.21
N THR A 21 -6.09 -17.13 -10.92
CA THR A 21 -6.59 -18.41 -10.37
C THR A 21 -7.00 -18.32 -8.90
N LEU A 22 -6.38 -17.42 -8.11
CA LEU A 22 -6.62 -17.26 -6.68
C LEU A 22 -8.04 -16.73 -6.42
N LYS A 23 -8.77 -17.34 -5.47
CA LYS A 23 -10.19 -17.03 -5.23
C LYS A 23 -10.46 -16.43 -3.85
N THR A 24 -9.61 -16.67 -2.87
CA THR A 24 -9.82 -16.17 -1.50
C THR A 24 -8.70 -15.25 -1.01
N PRO A 25 -8.98 -14.35 -0.04
CA PRO A 25 -7.95 -13.50 0.56
C PRO A 25 -6.80 -14.29 1.19
N GLU A 26 -7.07 -15.48 1.76
CA GLU A 26 -6.06 -16.33 2.39
C GLU A 26 -5.09 -16.92 1.36
N GLU A 27 -5.60 -17.37 0.21
CA GLU A 27 -4.76 -17.83 -0.91
C GLU A 27 -3.88 -16.69 -1.42
N MET A 28 -4.47 -15.51 -1.66
CA MET A 28 -3.72 -14.33 -2.08
C MET A 28 -2.65 -13.93 -1.06
N HIS A 29 -2.96 -13.97 0.23
CA HIS A 29 -2.00 -13.64 1.28
C HIS A 29 -0.80 -14.60 1.29
N LYS A 30 -1.03 -15.92 1.19
CA LYS A 30 0.05 -16.91 1.11
C LYS A 30 0.91 -16.68 -0.13
N PHE A 31 0.29 -16.51 -1.30
CA PHE A 31 1.00 -16.28 -2.56
C PHE A 31 1.87 -15.01 -2.50
N PHE A 32 1.33 -13.88 -2.05
CA PHE A 32 2.11 -12.64 -1.98
C PHE A 32 3.16 -12.65 -0.88
N LYS A 33 2.99 -13.42 0.19
CA LYS A 33 4.02 -13.58 1.22
C LYS A 33 5.24 -14.33 0.70
N ASP A 34 5.05 -15.26 -0.22
CA ASP A 34 6.15 -15.97 -0.88
C ASP A 34 6.80 -15.11 -1.97
N LEU A 35 6.02 -14.28 -2.68
CA LEU A 35 6.50 -13.45 -3.78
C LEU A 35 7.17 -12.14 -3.33
N TRP A 36 6.67 -11.51 -2.27
CA TRP A 36 7.12 -10.18 -1.82
C TRP A 36 7.86 -10.24 -0.50
N SER A 37 8.88 -9.39 -0.38
CA SER A 37 9.40 -9.00 0.93
C SER A 37 8.34 -8.22 1.71
N TYR A 38 8.50 -8.20 3.04
CA TYR A 38 7.62 -7.43 3.91
C TYR A 38 7.52 -5.94 3.52
N ASN A 39 8.64 -5.33 3.10
CA ASN A 39 8.69 -3.92 2.71
C ASN A 39 7.93 -3.65 1.40
N GLU A 40 7.97 -4.58 0.44
CA GLU A 40 7.20 -4.47 -0.80
C GLU A 40 5.70 -4.60 -0.52
N MET A 41 5.30 -5.55 0.33
CA MET A 41 3.91 -5.67 0.77
C MET A 41 3.41 -4.39 1.45
N CYS A 42 4.18 -3.81 2.37
CA CYS A 42 3.86 -2.51 2.97
C CYS A 42 3.76 -1.38 1.92
N SER A 43 4.68 -1.35 0.95
CA SER A 43 4.67 -0.34 -0.11
C SER A 43 3.42 -0.45 -0.98
N MET A 44 2.98 -1.67 -1.31
CA MET A 44 1.74 -1.91 -2.07
C MET A 44 0.51 -1.51 -1.26
N LEU A 45 0.47 -1.85 0.04
CA LEU A 45 -0.59 -1.44 0.95
C LEU A 45 -0.70 0.09 1.04
N HIS A 46 0.42 0.80 1.23
CA HIS A 46 0.41 2.26 1.29
C HIS A 46 -0.12 2.89 0.00
N ARG A 47 0.27 2.36 -1.18
CA ARG A 47 -0.29 2.84 -2.46
C ARG A 47 -1.79 2.63 -2.54
N TRP A 48 -2.29 1.49 -2.06
CA TRP A 48 -3.72 1.23 -2.00
C TRP A 48 -4.45 2.19 -1.05
N GLN A 49 -3.89 2.46 0.13
CA GLN A 49 -4.48 3.42 1.09
C GLN A 49 -4.51 4.84 0.53
N ILE A 50 -3.42 5.29 -0.08
CA ILE A 50 -3.36 6.59 -0.77
C ILE A 50 -4.46 6.68 -1.84
N LEU A 51 -4.63 5.62 -2.64
CA LEU A 51 -5.66 5.58 -3.67
C LEU A 51 -7.06 5.79 -3.09
N LEU A 52 -7.40 5.10 -2.00
CA LEU A 52 -8.71 5.23 -1.35
C LEU A 52 -8.93 6.67 -0.87
N LEU A 53 -7.95 7.28 -0.20
CA LEU A 53 -8.06 8.65 0.29
C LEU A 53 -8.16 9.67 -0.85
N ILE A 54 -7.48 9.43 -1.97
CA ILE A 54 -7.63 10.25 -3.19
C ILE A 54 -9.04 10.12 -3.77
N ASP A 55 -9.62 8.91 -3.76
CA ASP A 55 -10.99 8.65 -4.22
C ASP A 55 -12.04 9.32 -3.32
N GLU A 56 -11.74 9.48 -2.02
CA GLU A 56 -12.51 10.26 -1.05
C GLU A 56 -12.35 11.79 -1.20
N GLY A 57 -11.45 12.26 -2.07
CA GLY A 57 -11.23 13.68 -2.33
C GLY A 57 -10.29 14.39 -1.35
N LYS A 58 -9.51 13.64 -0.56
CA LYS A 58 -8.54 14.20 0.40
C LYS A 58 -7.40 14.95 -0.28
N SER A 59 -6.91 16.00 0.39
CA SER A 59 -5.71 16.74 -0.02
C SER A 59 -4.43 15.94 0.23
N TYR A 60 -3.31 16.37 -0.37
CA TYR A 60 -2.01 15.71 -0.16
C TYR A 60 -1.57 15.78 1.30
N GLU A 61 -1.79 16.91 1.96
CA GLU A 61 -1.46 17.16 3.36
C GLU A 61 -2.26 16.23 4.28
N GLU A 62 -3.55 16.05 3.99
CA GLU A 62 -4.41 15.14 4.73
C GLU A 62 -3.96 13.69 4.60
N ILE A 63 -3.64 13.25 3.38
CA ILE A 63 -3.13 11.90 3.12
C ILE A 63 -1.83 11.63 3.90
N ILE A 64 -0.89 12.58 3.89
CA ILE A 64 0.36 12.46 4.65
C ILE A 64 0.07 12.35 6.14
N ARG A 65 -0.84 13.18 6.67
CA ARG A 65 -1.20 13.17 8.09
C ARG A 65 -1.84 11.85 8.52
N GLU A 66 -2.72 11.28 7.69
CA GLU A 66 -3.45 10.05 8.00
C GLU A 66 -2.57 8.79 7.90
N LEU A 67 -1.61 8.78 6.98
CA LEU A 67 -0.72 7.62 6.75
C LEU A 67 0.63 7.72 7.45
N SER A 68 0.96 8.86 8.05
CA SER A 68 2.11 8.95 8.94
C SER A 68 1.80 8.21 10.24
N PRO A 69 2.74 7.41 10.77
CA PRO A 69 2.56 6.80 12.09
C PRO A 69 2.22 7.91 13.08
N ARG A 70 1.17 7.72 13.87
CA ARG A 70 0.94 8.59 15.03
C ARG A 70 2.19 8.46 15.90
N GLU A 71 2.87 9.58 16.14
CA GLU A 71 3.88 9.63 17.17
C GLU A 71 3.15 9.28 18.46
N GLU A 72 3.33 8.05 18.95
CA GLU A 72 3.03 7.77 20.35
C GLU A 72 3.85 8.78 21.15
N PRO A 73 3.21 9.63 21.99
CA PRO A 73 3.94 10.64 22.73
C PRO A 73 5.09 9.95 23.46
N GLU A 74 6.31 10.44 23.20
CA GLU A 74 7.51 9.94 23.86
C GLU A 74 7.23 9.89 25.36
N GLN A 75 7.18 8.68 25.93
CA GLN A 75 7.17 8.54 27.37
C GLN A 75 8.52 9.05 27.86
N ILE A 76 8.54 10.27 28.41
CA ILE A 76 9.68 10.82 29.11
C ILE A 76 9.95 9.88 30.29
N LYS A 77 10.92 8.97 30.11
CA LYS A 77 11.50 8.24 31.22
C LYS A 77 12.54 9.15 31.86
N GLU A 78 12.11 9.93 32.86
CA GLU A 78 13.05 10.49 33.82
C GLU A 78 13.85 9.34 34.41
N SER A 79 15.14 9.31 34.09
CA SER A 79 16.10 8.37 34.64
C SER A 79 16.93 9.15 35.64
N SER A 80 16.80 8.81 36.92
CA SER A 80 17.46 9.46 38.05
C SER A 80 18.94 9.11 38.22
N ASP A 81 19.61 8.60 37.19
CA ASP A 81 21.06 8.41 37.23
C ASP A 81 21.68 8.60 35.84
N GLY A 82 22.64 9.53 35.77
CA GLY A 82 23.25 10.06 34.55
C GLY A 82 24.16 9.09 33.81
N LYS A 83 23.60 8.01 33.25
CA LYS A 83 24.30 7.13 32.32
C LYS A 83 23.49 6.99 31.02
N ARG A 84 23.95 7.66 29.97
CA ARG A 84 23.39 7.56 28.62
C ARG A 84 23.68 6.18 28.02
N GLU A 85 22.77 5.22 28.22
CA GLU A 85 22.61 4.08 27.33
C GLU A 85 21.65 4.46 26.20
N THR A 86 22.17 4.79 25.02
CA THR A 86 21.35 4.85 23.80
C THR A 86 21.10 3.42 23.32
N ARG A 87 20.16 2.70 23.96
CA ARG A 87 19.55 1.54 23.33
C ARG A 87 18.75 2.07 22.14
N LYS A 88 19.36 2.04 20.95
CA LYS A 88 18.71 2.30 19.67
C LYS A 88 17.69 1.18 19.46
N GLY A 89 16.56 1.27 20.14
CA GLY A 89 15.40 0.44 19.89
C GLY A 89 15.12 0.52 18.40
N LYS A 90 15.15 -0.61 17.72
CA LYS A 90 14.85 -0.72 16.31
C LYS A 90 13.37 -0.38 16.15
N GLY A 91 13.09 0.91 15.96
CA GLY A 91 11.75 1.41 15.73
C GLY A 91 11.11 0.55 14.65
N ARG A 92 9.90 0.05 14.92
CA ARG A 92 9.05 -0.56 13.90
C ARG A 92 9.08 0.40 12.72
N SER A 93 9.51 -0.08 11.55
CA SER A 93 9.76 0.73 10.37
C SER A 93 8.44 1.36 9.90
N GLY A 94 8.06 2.47 10.54
CA GLY A 94 6.97 3.33 10.13
C GLY A 94 7.42 3.98 8.84
N THR A 95 7.20 3.29 7.73
CA THR A 95 7.58 3.79 6.41
C THR A 95 6.69 4.98 6.10
N LYS A 96 7.19 6.18 6.40
CA LYS A 96 6.54 7.45 6.08
C LYS A 96 6.24 7.48 4.59
N VAL A 97 4.99 7.74 4.22
CA VAL A 97 4.59 7.91 2.83
C VAL A 97 5.19 9.22 2.30
N SER A 98 5.91 9.16 1.17
CA SER A 98 6.48 10.35 0.53
C SER A 98 5.48 11.05 -0.39
N SER A 99 5.60 12.37 -0.51
CA SER A 99 4.81 13.16 -1.47
C SER A 99 4.99 12.68 -2.91
N THR A 100 6.19 12.21 -3.27
CA THR A 100 6.46 11.58 -4.57
C THR A 100 5.63 10.32 -4.80
N THR A 101 5.38 9.52 -3.76
CA THR A 101 4.53 8.32 -3.87
C THR A 101 3.08 8.71 -4.12
N ILE A 102 2.58 9.70 -3.38
CA ILE A 102 1.21 10.22 -3.57
C ILE A 102 1.05 10.76 -4.98
N SER A 103 2.00 11.55 -5.45
CA SER A 103 2.02 12.09 -6.82
C SER A 103 1.93 11.00 -7.88
N ARG A 104 2.75 9.94 -7.77
CA ARG A 104 2.72 8.81 -8.72
C ARG A 104 1.37 8.08 -8.70
N VAL A 105 0.83 7.81 -7.52
CA VAL A 105 -0.50 7.15 -7.38
C VAL A 105 -1.58 8.03 -8.00
N LYS A 106 -1.56 9.35 -7.75
CA LYS A 106 -2.51 10.31 -8.33
C LYS A 106 -2.44 10.32 -9.85
N THR A 107 -1.24 10.35 -10.43
CA THR A 107 -1.07 10.28 -11.89
C THR A 107 -1.69 9.01 -12.47
N CYS A 108 -1.44 7.84 -11.86
CA CYS A 108 -2.05 6.58 -12.29
C CYS A 108 -3.58 6.56 -12.11
N TYR A 109 -4.11 7.16 -11.04
CA TYR A 109 -5.53 7.22 -10.75
C TYR A 109 -6.32 8.13 -11.73
N ASN A 110 -5.65 9.15 -12.27
CA ASN A 110 -6.23 10.02 -13.28
C ASN A 110 -6.43 9.31 -14.64
N ASN A 111 -5.82 8.14 -14.86
CA ASN A 111 -6.11 7.31 -16.03
C ASN A 111 -7.50 6.67 -15.88
N GLU A 112 -8.45 7.11 -16.71
CA GLU A 112 -9.86 6.68 -16.63
C GLU A 112 -10.07 5.20 -16.97
N ASP A 113 -9.26 4.66 -17.88
CA ASP A 113 -9.21 3.24 -18.26
C ASP A 113 -8.15 2.45 -17.46
N GLY A 114 -7.63 3.07 -16.39
CA GLY A 114 -6.61 2.47 -15.54
C GLY A 114 -7.15 1.37 -14.63
N GLY A 115 -6.26 0.43 -14.25
CA GLY A 115 -6.60 -0.68 -13.35
C GLY A 115 -7.17 -0.24 -11.99
N TYR A 116 -6.74 0.90 -11.44
CA TYR A 116 -7.28 1.43 -10.18
C TYR A 116 -8.77 1.78 -10.30
N ARG A 117 -9.18 2.45 -11.37
CA ARG A 117 -10.59 2.81 -11.59
C ARG A 117 -11.44 1.56 -11.77
N THR A 118 -10.95 0.59 -12.54
CA THR A 118 -11.62 -0.70 -12.74
C THR A 118 -11.82 -1.45 -11.43
N ALA A 119 -10.79 -1.56 -10.59
CA ALA A 119 -10.89 -2.23 -9.29
C ALA A 119 -11.87 -1.52 -8.34
N LEU A 120 -11.76 -0.19 -8.19
CA LEU A 120 -12.64 0.58 -7.30
C LEU A 120 -14.11 0.51 -7.74
N LYS A 121 -14.39 0.63 -9.04
CA LYS A 121 -15.76 0.48 -9.58
C LYS A 121 -16.35 -0.88 -9.23
N ARG A 122 -15.58 -1.98 -9.41
CA ARG A 122 -16.03 -3.34 -9.06
C ARG A 122 -16.31 -3.48 -7.56
N ILE A 123 -15.44 -2.95 -6.70
CA ILE A 123 -15.63 -3.00 -5.24
C ILE A 123 -16.89 -2.22 -4.83
N LYS A 124 -17.08 -1.00 -5.36
CA LYS A 124 -18.26 -0.17 -5.06
C LYS A 124 -19.55 -0.88 -5.50
N ASN A 125 -19.58 -1.42 -6.72
CA ASN A 125 -20.74 -2.15 -7.23
C ASN A 125 -21.08 -3.38 -6.36
N SER A 126 -20.07 -4.14 -5.91
CA SER A 126 -20.28 -5.28 -5.02
C SER A 126 -20.86 -4.90 -3.65
N LYS A 127 -20.53 -3.71 -3.13
CA LYS A 127 -21.09 -3.20 -1.87
C LYS A 127 -22.54 -2.77 -2.03
N THR A 128 -22.86 -2.02 -3.08
CA THR A 128 -24.24 -1.56 -3.35
C THR A 128 -25.23 -2.73 -3.45
N ILE A 129 -24.85 -3.83 -4.12
CA ILE A 129 -25.69 -5.03 -4.26
C ILE A 129 -25.92 -5.76 -2.91
N GLN A 130 -25.04 -5.58 -1.93
CA GLN A 130 -25.18 -6.18 -0.60
C GLN A 130 -26.02 -5.33 0.36
N GLU A 131 -26.08 -4.01 0.15
CA GLU A 131 -26.89 -3.10 0.97
C GLU A 131 -28.38 -3.09 0.55
N GLU A 132 -28.69 -3.54 -0.67
CA GLU A 132 -30.07 -3.65 -1.21
C GLU A 132 -30.74 -5.01 -0.94
N LYS A 133 -30.08 -5.94 -0.25
CA LYS A 133 -30.61 -7.27 0.11
C LYS A 133 -30.89 -7.38 1.60
#